data_AF-A0A9N9BWD1-F1
#
_entry.id   AF-A0A9N9BWD1-F1
#
_cell.length_a   1.000
_cell.length_b   1.000
_cell.length_c   1.000
_cell.angle_alpha   90.00
_cell.angle_beta   90.00
_cell.angle_gamma   90.00
#
_symmetry.space_group_name_H-M   'P 1'
#
loop_
_entity.id
_entity.type
_entity.pdbx_description
1 polymer ?
#
loop_
_entity_poly.entity_id
_entity_poly.type
_entity_poly.pdbx_seq_one_letter_code
_entity_poly.pdbx_strand_id
1 'polypeptide(L)'
;SMTARLWQQGAGYQEWQFGTLIRKKQTPTTCNAPNLPQYQVIIPIAQVFWDPVLPLSPAVEYVPAVPTPLTIETAPVNFIIDLYQVQQLVLSGQDNA
;
A
#
# COMPACT_ATOMS: atom_id res chain seq x y z
N SER A 1 14.29 4.57 -12.26
CA SER A 1 13.96 4.54 -10.82
C SER A 1 12.55 5.02 -10.61
N MET A 2 11.80 4.34 -9.75
CA MET A 2 10.43 4.67 -9.37
C MET A 2 10.34 4.73 -7.84
N THR A 3 9.39 5.51 -7.33
CA THR A 3 9.14 5.67 -5.91
C THR A 3 7.67 5.41 -5.63
N ALA A 4 7.36 4.58 -4.62
CA ALA A 4 6.00 4.40 -4.11
C ALA A 4 5.91 4.97 -2.70
N ARG A 5 4.77 5.56 -2.34
CA ARG A 5 4.50 6.07 -1.00
C ARG A 5 3.11 5.66 -0.54
N LEU A 6 3.01 5.10 0.66
CA LEU A 6 1.75 4.83 1.35
C LEU A 6 1.61 5.84 2.48
N TRP A 7 0.56 6.65 2.43
CA TRP A 7 0.23 7.60 3.48
C TRP A 7 -0.81 6.98 4.41
N GLN A 8 -0.54 7.04 5.71
CA GLN A 8 -1.46 6.56 6.75
C GLN A 8 -1.84 7.72 7.66
N GLN A 9 -3.13 7.86 7.92
CA GLN A 9 -3.66 8.92 8.77
C GLN A 9 -3.03 8.82 10.17
N GLY A 10 -2.48 9.94 10.67
CA GLY A 10 -1.87 10.00 12.00
C GLY A 10 -0.53 9.28 12.18
N ALA A 11 -0.05 8.51 11.18
CA ALA A 11 1.16 7.67 11.30
C ALA A 11 2.30 8.06 10.32
N GLY A 12 2.06 8.99 9.39
CA GLY A 12 3.06 9.45 8.42
C GLY A 12 3.01 8.67 7.10
N TYR A 13 4.18 8.43 6.48
CA TYR A 13 4.27 7.65 5.24
C TYR A 13 5.33 6.56 5.28
N GLN A 14 5.03 5.46 4.57
CA GLN A 14 6.00 4.44 4.19
C GLN A 14 6.44 4.69 2.75
N GLU A 15 7.72 4.50 2.43
CA GLU A 15 8.27 4.72 1.09
C GLU A 15 9.04 3.49 0.60
N TRP A 16 8.86 3.17 -0.68
CA TRP A 16 9.62 2.16 -1.40
C TRP A 16 10.35 2.79 -2.58
N GLN A 17 11.63 2.46 -2.72
CA GLN A 17 12.43 2.74 -3.90
C GLN A 17 12.52 1.47 -4.75
N PHE A 18 11.99 1.50 -5.96
CA PHE A 18 11.90 0.34 -6.86
C PHE A 18 12.22 0.72 -8.32
N GLY A 19 12.17 -0.22 -9.25
CA GLY A 19 12.65 -0.03 -10.62
C GLY A 19 14.04 -0.62 -10.84
N THR A 20 14.52 -0.63 -12.08
CA THR A 20 15.83 -1.25 -12.41
C THR A 20 17.00 -0.65 -11.64
N LEU A 21 17.06 0.68 -11.51
CA LEU A 21 18.15 1.41 -10.87
C LEU A 21 17.61 2.42 -9.86
N ILE A 22 18.37 2.66 -8.78
CA ILE A 22 18.11 3.70 -7.79
C ILE A 22 18.26 5.09 -8.44
N ARG A 23 17.39 6.04 -8.08
CA ARG A 23 17.40 7.39 -8.68
C ARG A 23 18.75 8.06 -8.48
N LYS A 24 19.32 8.59 -9.56
CA LYS A 24 20.64 9.27 -9.59
C LYS A 24 21.82 8.37 -9.17
N LYS A 25 21.65 7.05 -9.14
CA LYS A 25 22.71 6.07 -8.89
C LYS A 25 22.68 5.00 -9.96
N GLN A 26 23.82 4.39 -10.26
CA GLN A 26 23.88 3.20 -11.12
C GLN A 26 23.70 1.90 -10.33
N THR A 27 23.40 2.00 -9.04
CA THR A 27 23.10 0.85 -8.19
C THR A 27 21.73 0.27 -8.57
N PRO A 28 21.64 -1.03 -8.91
CA PRO A 28 20.37 -1.70 -9.13
C PRO A 28 19.52 -1.74 -7.86
N THR A 29 18.19 -1.74 -8.01
CA THR A 29 17.33 -2.16 -6.88
C THR A 29 17.21 -3.68 -6.86
N THR A 30 16.72 -4.24 -5.75
CA THR A 30 16.41 -5.67 -5.68
C THR A 30 14.99 -5.99 -6.16
N CYS A 31 14.27 -5.03 -6.75
CA CYS A 31 12.94 -5.24 -7.35
C CYS A 31 13.09 -5.87 -8.75
N ASN A 32 13.33 -7.18 -8.78
CA ASN A 32 13.67 -7.92 -9.99
C ASN A 32 12.75 -9.12 -10.30
N ALA A 33 11.80 -9.42 -9.42
CA ALA A 33 10.84 -10.51 -9.57
C ALA A 33 9.50 -10.13 -8.93
N PRO A 34 8.38 -10.73 -9.39
CA PRO A 34 7.09 -10.57 -8.73
C PRO A 34 7.09 -11.25 -7.35
N ASN A 35 6.14 -10.85 -6.51
CA ASN A 35 5.87 -11.42 -5.17
C ASN A 35 7.01 -11.30 -4.16
N LEU A 36 7.92 -10.34 -4.33
CA LEU A 36 8.94 -10.04 -3.32
C LEU A 36 8.30 -9.26 -2.16
N PRO A 37 8.29 -9.78 -0.91
CA PRO A 37 7.54 -9.16 0.20
C PRO A 37 7.97 -7.71 0.49
N GLN A 38 9.26 -7.40 0.35
CA GLN A 38 9.81 -6.06 0.54
C GLN A 38 9.36 -5.03 -0.52
N TYR A 39 8.72 -5.49 -1.60
CA TYR A 39 8.20 -4.69 -2.71
C TYR A 39 6.68 -4.85 -2.89
N GLN A 40 6.00 -5.33 -1.85
CA GLN A 40 4.54 -5.37 -1.80
C GLN A 40 4.02 -4.25 -0.89
N VAL A 41 3.07 -3.48 -1.40
CA VAL A 41 2.26 -2.58 -0.58
C VAL A 41 0.99 -3.33 -0.21
N ILE A 42 0.85 -3.62 1.09
CA ILE A 42 -0.29 -4.35 1.65
C ILE A 42 -1.17 -3.34 2.36
N ILE A 43 -2.39 -3.17 1.86
CA ILE A 43 -3.38 -2.23 2.42
C ILE A 43 -4.61 -3.03 2.83
N PRO A 44 -4.93 -3.11 4.13
CA PRO A 44 -6.19 -3.70 4.58
C PRO A 44 -7.38 -2.96 3.96
N ILE A 45 -8.34 -3.70 3.38
CA ILE A 45 -9.55 -3.09 2.80
C ILE A 45 -10.30 -2.25 3.84
N ALA A 46 -10.33 -2.68 5.10
CA ALA A 46 -10.92 -1.91 6.18
C ALA A 46 -10.31 -0.50 6.30
N GLN A 47 -9.00 -0.34 6.13
CA GLN A 47 -8.37 0.99 6.19
C GLN A 47 -8.79 1.92 5.02
N VAL A 48 -9.25 1.35 3.91
CA VAL A 48 -9.67 2.12 2.73
C VAL A 48 -11.15 2.50 2.80
N PHE A 49 -12.00 1.61 3.27
CA PHE A 49 -13.46 1.79 3.24
C PHE A 49 -14.08 2.10 4.60
N TRP A 50 -13.31 2.07 5.68
CA TRP A 50 -13.80 2.35 7.03
C TRP A 50 -13.00 3.47 7.70
N ASP A 51 -13.61 4.64 7.77
CA ASP A 51 -13.14 5.79 8.55
C ASP A 51 -14.17 6.08 9.66
N PRO A 52 -14.03 5.48 10.84
CA PRO A 52 -15.00 5.68 11.91
C PRO A 52 -14.87 7.08 12.48
N VAL A 53 -16.00 7.79 12.59
CA VAL A 53 -16.06 9.05 13.33
C VAL A 53 -15.74 8.77 14.81
N LEU A 54 -14.61 9.28 15.27
CA LEU A 54 -14.25 9.24 16.69
C LEU A 54 -15.03 10.34 17.44
N PRO A 55 -15.67 10.02 18.58
CA PRO A 55 -16.39 11.03 19.35
C PRO A 55 -15.41 12.10 19.87
N LEU A 56 -15.79 13.36 19.71
CA LEU A 56 -15.01 14.53 20.18
C LEU A 56 -14.97 14.65 21.71
N SER A 57 -15.74 13.83 22.45
CA SER A 57 -15.87 13.92 23.90
C SER A 57 -15.61 12.57 24.57
N PRO A 58 -14.75 12.51 25.60
CA PRO A 58 -14.48 11.28 26.37
C PRO A 58 -15.68 10.81 27.23
N ALA A 59 -16.80 11.55 27.23
CA ALA A 59 -17.96 11.28 28.08
C ALA A 59 -18.88 10.16 27.56
N VAL A 60 -18.67 9.67 26.34
CA VAL A 60 -19.45 8.57 25.76
C VAL A 60 -18.45 7.55 25.23
N GLU A 61 -18.43 6.35 25.80
CA GLU A 61 -17.71 5.18 25.27
C GLU A 61 -18.35 4.72 23.95
N TYR A 62 -18.30 5.57 22.92
CA TYR A 62 -18.72 5.19 21.59
C TYR A 62 -17.60 4.36 20.97
N VAL A 63 -17.79 3.04 20.96
CA VAL A 63 -16.99 2.11 20.18
C VAL A 63 -17.64 2.01 18.80
N PRO A 64 -16.97 2.48 17.72
CA PRO A 64 -17.53 2.38 16.37
C PRO A 64 -17.74 0.91 15.98
N ALA A 65 -18.97 0.56 15.59
CA ALA A 65 -19.27 -0.78 15.12
C ALA A 65 -18.65 -1.00 13.72
N VAL A 66 -17.72 -1.94 13.60
CA VAL A 66 -17.13 -2.32 12.31
C VAL A 66 -18.21 -2.97 11.44
N PRO A 67 -18.38 -2.56 10.16
CA PRO A 67 -19.33 -3.17 9.26
C PRO A 67 -19.11 -4.68 9.13
N THR A 68 -20.18 -5.48 9.20
CA THR A 68 -20.13 -6.94 9.12
C THR A 68 -19.35 -7.50 7.92
N PRO A 69 -19.37 -6.88 6.71
CA PRO A 69 -18.53 -7.33 5.59
C PRO A 69 -17.02 -7.25 5.85
N LEU A 70 -16.58 -6.40 6.78
CA LEU A 70 -15.19 -6.26 7.21
C LEU A 70 -14.84 -7.12 8.42
N THR A 71 -15.83 -7.73 9.10
CA THR A 71 -15.63 -8.58 10.28
C THR A 71 -15.47 -10.07 9.95
N ILE A 72 -15.64 -10.47 8.69
CA ILE A 72 -15.51 -11.88 8.30
C ILE A 72 -14.03 -12.23 8.27
N GLU A 73 -13.55 -12.94 9.29
CA GLU A 73 -12.17 -13.42 9.49
C GLU A 73 -11.64 -14.36 8.38
N THR A 74 -12.42 -14.68 7.35
CA THR A 74 -11.94 -15.49 6.22
C THR A 74 -11.05 -14.65 5.32
N ALA A 75 -9.79 -14.55 5.76
CA ALA A 75 -8.70 -13.72 5.28
C ALA A 75 -8.95 -12.20 5.43
N PRO A 76 -8.06 -11.44 6.11
CA PRO A 76 -8.04 -10.00 5.94
C PRO A 76 -7.86 -9.73 4.45
N VAL A 77 -8.93 -9.30 3.80
CA VAL A 77 -8.89 -9.00 2.38
C VAL A 77 -8.02 -7.75 2.26
N ASN A 78 -6.86 -7.92 1.65
CA ASN A 78 -5.89 -6.85 1.47
C ASN A 78 -5.85 -6.49 0.00
N PHE A 79 -5.73 -5.21 -0.30
CA PHE A 79 -5.12 -4.82 -1.56
C PHE A 79 -3.64 -5.16 -1.48
N ILE A 80 -3.16 -5.94 -2.44
CA ILE A 80 -1.75 -6.25 -2.59
C ILE A 80 -1.30 -5.60 -3.89
N ILE A 81 -0.48 -4.56 -3.79
CA ILE A 81 0.14 -3.91 -4.93
C ILE A 81 1.57 -4.42 -5.04
N ASP A 82 1.85 -5.18 -6.08
CA ASP A 82 3.20 -5.65 -6.40
C ASP A 82 3.93 -4.59 -7.23
N LEU A 83 4.95 -3.97 -6.64
CA LEU A 83 5.70 -2.90 -7.29
C LEU A 83 6.52 -3.39 -8.48
N TYR A 84 6.85 -4.69 -8.57
CA TYR A 84 7.47 -5.25 -9.76
C TYR A 84 6.49 -5.26 -10.94
N GLN A 85 5.22 -5.60 -10.69
CA GLN A 85 4.19 -5.56 -11.74
C GLN A 85 3.96 -4.12 -12.22
N VAL A 86 3.91 -3.16 -11.30
CA VAL A 86 3.84 -1.72 -11.65
C VAL A 86 5.04 -1.32 -12.51
N GLN A 87 6.25 -1.78 -12.17
CA GLN A 87 7.44 -1.54 -13.00
C GLN A 87 7.26 -2.10 -14.42
N GLN A 88 6.79 -3.34 -14.57
CA GLN A 88 6.60 -3.94 -15.91
C GLN A 88 5.55 -3.19 -16.73
N LEU A 89 4.46 -2.73 -16.09
CA LEU A 89 3.44 -1.93 -16.77
C LEU A 89 4.04 -0.63 -17.33
N VAL A 90 4.84 0.09 -16.54
CA VAL A 90 5.50 1.31 -17.01
C VAL A 90 6.49 1.02 -18.13
N LEU A 91 7.31 -0.02 -18.01
CA LEU A 91 8.25 -0.40 -19.08
C LEU A 91 7.51 -0.71 -20.38
N SER A 92 6.42 -1.47 -20.31
CA SER A 92 5.59 -1.77 -21.48
C SER A 92 4.97 -0.53 -22.11
N GLY A 93 4.60 0.48 -21.31
CA GLY A 93 4.10 1.76 -21.81
C GLY A 93 5.19 2.63 -22.46
N GLN A 94 6.44 2.48 -22.04
CA GLN A 94 7.59 3.22 -22.58
C GLN A 94 8.11 2.60 -23.89
N ASP A 95 8.07 1.29 -24.02
CA ASP A 95 8.46 0.60 -25.26
C ASP A 95 7.49 0.88 -26.44
N ASN A 96 6.30 1.41 -26.14
CA ASN A 96 5.29 1.84 -27.13
C ASN A 96 5.35 3.35 -27.46
N ALA A 97 6.41 4.06 -27.03
CA ALA A 97 6.59 5.51 -27.23
C ALA A 97 7.58 5.85 -28.36
#